data_AF-A0A809Q272-F1
#
_entry.id   AF-A0A809Q272-F1
#
_cell.length_a   1.000
_cell.length_b   1.000
_cell.length_c   1.000
_cell.angle_alpha   90.00
_cell.angle_beta   90.00
_cell.angle_gamma   90.00
#
_symmetry.space_group_name_H-M   'P 1'
#
loop_
_entity.id
_entity.type
_entity.pdbx_description
1 polymer ?
#
loop_
_entity_poly.entity_id
_entity_poly.type
_entity_poly.pdbx_seq_one_letter_code
_entity_poly.pdbx_strand_id
1 'polypeptide(L)'
;MNIYFYKSWVLPACLIVALCIAMPWQFSGRNRWGDQLIFTPSELTVMKGGEIVDTIDFQSLKQKNFNDDTFTCVWEKNGKRKFIIVGRESFSDESWQKLADAYENLNHQVV
;
A
#
# COMPACT_ATOMS: atom_id res chain seq x y z
N MET A 1 23.77 -12.36 -50.76
CA MET A 1 22.89 -11.70 -49.76
C MET A 1 22.80 -12.61 -48.56
N ASN A 2 23.39 -12.19 -47.44
CA ASN A 2 23.93 -13.08 -46.40
C ASN A 2 22.83 -13.50 -45.41
N ILE A 3 22.17 -14.63 -45.67
CA ILE A 3 21.05 -15.19 -44.89
C ILE A 3 21.43 -15.43 -43.41
N TYR A 4 22.73 -15.59 -43.13
CA TYR A 4 23.26 -15.79 -41.77
C TYR A 4 23.18 -14.55 -40.88
N PHE A 5 23.16 -13.34 -41.45
CA PHE A 5 23.01 -12.12 -40.65
C PHE A 5 21.61 -12.04 -40.06
N TYR A 6 20.55 -12.31 -40.83
CA TYR A 6 19.17 -12.23 -40.35
C TYR A 6 18.89 -13.19 -39.19
N LYS A 7 19.47 -14.39 -39.20
CA LYS A 7 19.27 -15.41 -38.16
C LYS A 7 19.92 -15.03 -36.82
N SER A 8 20.95 -14.19 -36.83
CA SER A 8 21.74 -13.82 -35.66
C SER A 8 21.08 -12.75 -34.79
N TRP A 9 20.21 -11.91 -35.37
CA TRP A 9 19.49 -10.86 -34.65
C TRP A 9 18.11 -11.29 -34.13
N VAL A 10 17.55 -12.38 -34.65
CA VAL A 10 16.23 -12.89 -34.21
C VAL A 10 16.29 -13.36 -32.76
N LEU A 11 17.33 -14.09 -32.38
CA LEU A 11 17.51 -14.58 -31.00
C LEU A 11 17.61 -13.43 -29.96
N PRO A 12 18.47 -12.43 -30.13
CA PRO A 12 18.52 -11.29 -29.20
C PRO A 12 17.24 -10.45 -29.24
N ALA A 13 16.61 -10.27 -30.41
CA ALA A 13 15.34 -9.55 -30.50
C ALA A 13 14.20 -10.27 -29.74
N CYS A 14 14.10 -11.60 -29.88
CA CYS A 14 13.13 -12.40 -29.13
C CYS A 14 13.38 -12.34 -27.62
N LEU A 15 14.64 -12.34 -27.19
CA LEU A 15 15.03 -12.18 -25.79
C LEU A 15 14.62 -10.82 -25.22
N ILE A 16 14.84 -9.74 -25.96
CA ILE A 16 14.44 -8.37 -25.57
C ILE A 16 12.92 -8.28 -25.44
N VAL A 17 12.16 -8.81 -26.41
CA VAL A 17 10.68 -8.81 -26.36
C VAL A 17 10.17 -9.64 -25.17
N ALA A 18 10.75 -10.81 -24.90
CA ALA A 18 10.40 -11.62 -23.75
C ALA A 18 10.69 -10.90 -22.41
N LEU A 19 11.82 -10.19 -22.32
CA LEU A 19 12.17 -9.36 -21.16
C LEU A 19 11.20 -8.18 -21.00
N CYS A 20 10.82 -7.51 -22.08
CA CYS A 20 9.86 -6.39 -22.06
C CYS A 20 8.46 -6.82 -21.64
N ILE A 21 8.05 -8.06 -21.92
CA ILE A 21 6.75 -8.61 -21.47
C ILE A 21 6.83 -9.14 -20.03
N ALA A 22 7.95 -9.75 -19.63
CA ALA A 22 8.10 -10.32 -18.29
C ALA A 22 8.31 -9.27 -17.19
N MET A 23 8.99 -8.16 -17.47
CA MET A 23 9.24 -7.09 -16.49
C MET A 23 7.96 -6.45 -15.92
N PRO A 24 6.98 -5.98 -16.71
CA PRO A 24 5.79 -5.33 -16.15
C PRO A 24 4.97 -6.26 -15.24
N TRP A 25 5.06 -7.58 -15.43
CA TRP A 25 4.38 -8.55 -14.58
C TRP A 25 5.02 -8.67 -13.19
N GLN A 26 6.35 -8.56 -13.08
CA GLN A 26 7.03 -8.60 -11.78
C GLN A 26 6.88 -7.28 -11.00
N PHE A 27 6.64 -6.17 -11.68
CA PHE A 27 6.43 -4.86 -11.04
C PHE A 27 4.96 -4.55 -10.70
N SER A 28 3.98 -5.28 -11.21
CA SER A 28 2.58 -5.15 -10.73
C SER A 28 2.39 -5.73 -9.32
N GLY A 29 3.34 -6.53 -8.85
CA GLY A 29 3.45 -7.04 -7.48
C GLY A 29 4.22 -6.12 -6.53
N ARG A 30 4.30 -4.82 -6.81
CA ARG A 30 4.80 -3.83 -5.84
C ARG A 30 3.78 -3.79 -4.70
N ASN A 31 3.99 -4.70 -3.74
CA ASN A 31 3.21 -4.93 -2.54
C ASN A 31 2.45 -3.68 -2.07
N ARG A 32 1.18 -3.58 -2.43
CA ARG A 32 0.20 -2.75 -1.72
C ARG A 32 0.06 -3.34 -0.33
N TRP A 33 0.76 -2.75 0.63
CA TRP A 33 0.39 -2.95 2.03
C TRP A 33 -0.97 -2.28 2.20
N GLY A 34 -2.03 -3.07 2.41
CA GLY A 34 -3.39 -2.55 2.36
C GLY A 34 -3.84 -2.35 0.91
N ASP A 35 -4.44 -3.35 0.27
CA ASP A 35 -5.24 -3.08 -0.93
C ASP A 35 -6.40 -2.14 -0.57
N GLN A 36 -6.88 -2.25 0.67
CA GLN A 36 -7.91 -1.40 1.26
C GLN A 36 -7.62 -1.18 2.74
N LEU A 37 -7.79 0.06 3.19
CA LEU A 37 -7.86 0.41 4.60
C LEU A 37 -9.30 0.80 4.90
N ILE A 38 -9.92 0.09 5.84
CA ILE A 38 -11.27 0.41 6.31
C ILE A 38 -11.13 1.11 7.65
N PHE A 39 -11.57 2.36 7.68
CA PHE A 39 -11.61 3.18 8.89
C PHE A 39 -13.03 3.14 9.44
N THR A 40 -13.15 2.66 10.67
CA THR A 40 -14.36 2.80 11.50
C THR A 40 -14.05 3.77 12.64
N PRO A 41 -15.02 4.34 13.37
CA PRO A 41 -14.72 5.26 14.47
C PRO A 41 -13.83 4.67 15.58
N SER A 42 -13.83 3.35 15.78
CA SER A 42 -13.08 2.66 16.84
C SER A 42 -11.86 1.89 16.34
N GLU A 43 -11.84 1.48 15.07
CA GLU A 43 -10.86 0.53 14.54
C GLU A 43 -10.39 0.88 13.13
N LEU A 44 -9.12 0.58 12.87
CA LEU A 44 -8.49 0.54 11.56
C LEU A 44 -8.29 -0.91 11.12
N THR A 45 -8.99 -1.32 10.07
CA THR A 45 -8.83 -2.64 9.46
C THR A 45 -8.00 -2.56 8.19
N VAL A 46 -6.94 -3.37 8.13
CA VAL A 46 -6.02 -3.50 7.01
C VAL A 46 -6.40 -4.74 6.20
N MET A 47 -6.79 -4.56 4.93
CA MET A 47 -7.14 -5.65 4.04
C MET A 47 -6.09 -5.84 2.94
N LYS A 48 -5.82 -7.10 2.56
CA LYS A 48 -4.92 -7.45 1.45
C LYS A 48 -5.54 -8.55 0.62
N GLY A 49 -5.70 -8.35 -0.69
CA GLY A 49 -6.30 -9.36 -1.57
C GLY A 49 -7.71 -9.82 -1.17
N GLY A 50 -8.49 -8.95 -0.49
CA GLY A 50 -9.83 -9.28 0.02
C GLY A 50 -9.86 -9.94 1.40
N GLU A 51 -8.71 -10.22 2.01
CA GLU A 51 -8.62 -10.79 3.36
C GLU A 51 -8.25 -9.73 4.40
N ILE A 52 -8.79 -9.85 5.62
CA ILE A 52 -8.40 -9.01 6.76
C ILE A 52 -7.04 -9.49 7.29
N VAL A 53 -6.02 -8.64 7.17
CA VAL A 53 -4.66 -8.91 7.63
C VAL A 53 -4.48 -8.47 9.08
N ASP A 54 -5.04 -7.31 9.43
CA ASP A 54 -4.95 -6.77 10.78
C ASP A 54 -6.16 -5.89 11.07
N THR A 55 -6.55 -5.85 12.34
CA THR A 55 -7.55 -4.92 12.87
C THR A 55 -6.95 -4.29 14.10
N ILE A 56 -6.88 -2.96 14.07
CA ILE A 56 -6.14 -2.15 15.03
C ILE A 56 -7.15 -1.25 15.74
N ASP A 57 -7.36 -1.48 17.03
CA ASP A 57 -8.12 -0.57 17.86
C ASP A 57 -7.36 0.75 18.00
N PHE A 58 -8.03 1.87 17.75
CA PHE A 58 -7.42 3.18 17.88
C PHE A 58 -6.94 3.51 19.29
N GLN A 59 -7.53 2.94 20.33
CA GLN A 59 -7.06 3.08 21.71
C GLN A 59 -5.69 2.39 21.93
N SER A 60 -5.35 1.39 21.11
CA SER A 60 -4.08 0.67 21.20
C SER A 60 -2.93 1.38 20.48
N LEU A 61 -3.20 2.49 19.78
CA LEU A 61 -2.18 3.25 19.08
C LEU A 61 -1.25 3.96 20.07
N LYS A 62 0.05 3.66 19.98
CA LYS A 62 1.09 4.32 20.75
C LYS A 62 1.49 5.67 20.16
N GLN A 63 1.45 5.78 18.84
CA GLN A 63 1.77 6.99 18.12
C GLN A 63 0.91 7.08 16.87
N LYS A 64 0.36 8.26 16.63
CA LYS A 64 -0.42 8.60 15.44
C LYS A 64 0.02 9.96 14.95
N ASN A 65 0.30 10.07 13.66
CA ASN A 65 0.62 11.34 13.02
C ASN A 65 -0.12 11.40 11.69
N PHE A 66 -0.84 12.49 11.48
CA PHE A 66 -1.61 12.76 10.28
C PHE A 66 -1.15 14.11 9.74
N ASN A 67 -0.78 14.15 8.46
CA ASN A 67 -0.51 15.38 7.73
C ASN A 67 -1.23 15.31 6.37
N ASP A 68 -1.15 16.39 5.59
CA ASP A 68 -1.94 16.54 4.37
C ASP A 68 -1.74 15.42 3.34
N ASP A 69 -0.55 14.80 3.35
CA ASP A 69 -0.12 13.82 2.34
C ASP A 69 0.09 12.41 2.90
N THR A 70 0.21 12.25 4.22
CA THR A 70 0.58 10.99 4.85
C THR A 70 -0.11 10.80 6.19
N PHE A 71 -0.54 9.56 6.42
CA PHE A 71 -0.98 9.09 7.72
C PHE A 71 -0.04 7.99 8.18
N THR A 72 0.42 8.11 9.43
CA THR A 72 1.28 7.12 10.05
C THR A 72 0.74 6.75 11.41
N CYS A 73 0.73 5.45 11.70
CA CYS A 73 0.41 4.99 13.04
C CYS A 73 1.33 3.84 13.46
N VAL A 74 1.52 3.75 14.77
CA VAL A 74 2.36 2.77 15.44
C VAL A 74 1.56 2.15 16.56
N TRP A 75 1.55 0.82 16.59
CA TRP A 75 0.91 0.04 17.64
C TRP A 75 1.83 -1.11 18.07
N GLU A 76 1.43 -1.82 19.12
CA GLU A 76 2.10 -3.03 19.55
C GLU A 76 1.11 -4.19 19.50
N LYS A 77 1.52 -5.30 18.87
CA LYS A 77 0.72 -6.52 18.80
C LYS A 77 1.62 -7.70 19.12
N ASN A 78 1.23 -8.51 20.10
CA ASN A 78 1.99 -9.69 20.56
C ASN A 78 3.45 -9.35 20.94
N GLY A 79 3.66 -8.25 21.67
CA GLY A 79 5.00 -7.81 22.10
C GLY A 79 5.87 -7.24 20.97
N LYS A 80 5.33 -7.09 19.75
CA LYS A 80 6.06 -6.57 18.59
C LYS A 80 5.48 -5.23 18.17
N ARG A 81 6.36 -4.23 18.07
CA ARG A 81 6.02 -2.93 17.49
C ARG A 81 5.71 -3.07 16.00
N LYS A 82 4.58 -2.52 15.58
CA LYS A 82 4.10 -2.48 14.21
C LYS A 82 3.92 -1.02 13.80
N PHE A 83 4.03 -0.76 12.51
CA PHE A 83 3.81 0.56 11.95
C PHE A 83 3.16 0.45 10.58
N ILE A 84 2.37 1.44 10.22
CA ILE A 84 1.83 1.62 8.88
C ILE A 84 2.06 3.05 8.45
N ILE A 85 2.39 3.23 7.18
CA ILE A 85 2.52 4.51 6.52
C ILE A 85 1.60 4.46 5.31
N VAL A 86 0.72 5.43 5.22
CA VAL A 86 -0.33 5.52 4.22
C VAL A 86 -0.16 6.87 3.53
N GLY A 87 0.13 6.85 2.23
CA GLY A 87 0.20 8.07 1.43
C GLY A 87 -1.16 8.44 0.84
N ARG A 88 -1.43 9.74 0.72
CA ARG A 88 -2.65 10.31 0.13
C ARG A 88 -2.84 9.83 -1.31
N GLU A 89 -1.76 9.64 -2.06
CA GLU A 89 -1.79 9.21 -3.45
C GLU A 89 -2.45 7.84 -3.68
N SER A 90 -2.63 7.07 -2.60
CA SER A 90 -3.30 5.77 -2.65
C SER A 90 -4.81 5.86 -2.43
N PHE A 91 -5.36 7.05 -2.15
CA PHE A 91 -6.76 7.29 -1.80
C PHE A 91 -7.39 8.37 -2.68
N SER A 92 -8.72 8.31 -2.83
CA SER A 92 -9.47 9.46 -3.31
C SER A 92 -9.54 10.54 -2.23
N ASP A 93 -9.76 11.80 -2.62
CA ASP A 93 -9.91 12.91 -1.68
C ASP A 93 -11.02 12.66 -0.65
N GLU A 94 -12.13 12.03 -1.06
CA GLU A 94 -13.23 11.69 -0.17
C GLU A 94 -12.82 10.68 0.91
N SER A 95 -12.09 9.62 0.52
CA SER A 95 -11.60 8.62 1.47
C SER A 95 -10.54 9.20 2.40
N TRP A 96 -9.70 10.11 1.89
CA TRP A 96 -8.72 10.83 2.68
C TRP A 96 -9.37 11.76 3.71
N GLN A 97 -10.44 12.47 3.31
CA GLN A 97 -11.18 13.33 4.22
C GLN A 97 -11.86 12.52 5.33
N LYS A 98 -12.45 11.36 5.02
CA LYS A 98 -13.01 10.46 6.04
C LYS A 98 -11.97 9.98 7.05
N LEU A 99 -10.73 9.75 6.59
CA LEU A 99 -9.61 9.41 7.46
C LEU A 99 -9.21 10.60 8.35
N ALA A 100 -9.12 11.81 7.78
CA ALA A 100 -8.83 13.02 8.52
C ALA A 100 -9.90 13.27 9.60
N ASP A 101 -11.18 13.15 9.25
CA ASP A 101 -12.29 13.33 10.17
C ASP A 101 -12.27 12.27 11.28
N ALA A 102 -11.96 11.00 10.97
CA ALA A 102 -11.79 9.96 11.97
C ALA A 102 -10.62 10.27 12.92
N TYR A 103 -9.49 10.76 12.39
CA TYR A 103 -8.34 11.17 13.18
C TYR A 103 -8.66 12.32 14.14
N GLU A 104 -9.36 13.36 13.67
CA GLU A 104 -9.77 14.51 14.48
C GLU A 104 -10.73 14.09 15.61
N ASN A 105 -11.74 13.26 15.29
CA ASN A 105 -12.67 12.74 16.29
C ASN A 105 -11.96 11.94 17.39
N LEU A 106 -10.91 11.19 17.04
CA LEU A 106 -10.08 10.46 18.01
C LEU A 106 -9.19 11.37 18.87
N ASN A 107 -8.85 12.57 18.41
CA ASN A 107 -8.13 13.55 19.22
C ASN A 107 -9.08 14.26 20.19
N HIS A 108 -10.32 14.51 19.76
CA HIS A 108 -11.33 15.16 20.59
C HIS A 108 -11.88 14.29 21.74
N GLN A 109 -11.73 12.96 21.68
CA GLN A 109 -12.10 12.06 22.80
C GLN A 109 -11.06 12.01 23.94
N VAL A 110 -9.95 12.75 23.85
CA VAL A 110 -8.89 12.80 24.89
C VAL A 110 -9.01 14.05 25.78
N VAL A 111 -10.22 14.56 26.00
CA VAL A 111 -10.50 15.64 26.97
C VAL A 111 -11.47 15.17 28.04
#